data_AF-A0A957KQF5-F1
#
_entry.id   AF-A0A957KQF5-F1
#
_cell.length_a   1.000
_cell.length_b   1.000
_cell.length_c   1.000
_cell.angle_alpha   90.00
_cell.angle_beta   90.00
_cell.angle_gamma   90.00
#
_symmetry.space_group_name_H-M   'P 1'
#
loop_
_entity.id
_entity.type
_entity.pdbx_description
1 polymer ?
#
loop_
_entity_poly.entity_id
_entity_poly.type
_entity_poly.pdbx_seq_one_letter_code
_entity_poly.pdbx_strand_id
1 'polypeptide(L)'
;MNDVIRYSGMLDKAERDEFTTFARELADVSAAVIRPYFRTGYQVEIKADASPVTIADRRAEEVMRELIMARYPAHGILGEEFGSH
;
A
#
# COMPACT_ATOMS: atom_id res chain seq x y z
N MET A 1 20.81 12.54 22.73
CA MET A 1 20.32 13.12 21.46
C MET A 1 18.85 12.80 21.42
N ASN A 2 18.00 13.82 21.50
CA ASN A 2 16.55 13.63 21.45
C ASN A 2 16.19 13.24 20.02
N ASP A 3 15.67 12.02 19.85
CA ASP A 3 14.96 11.65 18.64
C ASP A 3 13.74 12.56 18.53
N VAL A 4 13.84 13.53 17.63
CA VAL A 4 12.70 14.35 17.26
C VAL A 4 11.76 13.44 16.50
N ILE A 5 10.70 12.97 17.17
CA ILE A 5 9.56 12.34 16.52
C ILE A 5 8.97 13.39 15.58
N ARG A 6 9.25 13.28 14.27
CA ARG A 6 8.64 14.10 13.23
C ARG A 6 7.28 13.51 12.88
N TYR A 7 6.23 14.05 13.48
CA TYR A 7 4.89 13.94 12.92
C TYR A 7 4.85 14.77 11.63
N SER A 8 4.57 14.12 10.49
CA SER A 8 4.42 14.66 9.13
C SER A 8 4.70 16.16 8.95
N GLY A 9 5.98 16.53 8.82
CA GLY A 9 6.35 17.84 8.27
C GLY A 9 6.10 17.88 6.77
N MET A 10 6.20 19.06 6.15
CA MET A 10 6.29 19.13 4.69
C MET A 10 7.51 18.34 4.23
N LEU A 11 7.29 17.37 3.35
CA LEU A 11 8.37 16.63 2.71
C LEU A 11 9.29 17.59 1.96
N ASP A 12 10.59 17.48 2.18
CA ASP A 12 11.56 18.21 1.38
C ASP A 12 11.59 17.69 -0.07
N LYS A 13 12.43 18.29 -0.93
CA LYS A 13 12.49 17.84 -2.33
C LYS A 13 13.04 16.41 -2.45
N ALA A 14 14.03 16.04 -1.66
CA ALA A 14 14.66 14.73 -1.74
C ALA A 14 13.69 13.64 -1.24
N GLU A 15 12.99 13.89 -0.13
CA GLU A 15 11.96 12.98 0.39
C GLU A 15 10.81 12.80 -0.61
N ARG A 16 10.35 13.87 -1.27
CA ARG A 16 9.30 13.76 -2.31
C ARG A 16 9.76 12.95 -3.51
N ASP A 17 10.97 13.19 -4.00
CA ASP A 17 11.50 12.48 -5.17
C ASP A 17 11.67 10.99 -4.86
N GLU A 18 12.17 10.67 -3.67
CA GLU A 18 12.32 9.29 -3.18
C GLU A 18 10.96 8.60 -3.04
N PHE A 19 10.01 9.20 -2.30
CA PHE A 19 8.70 8.58 -2.09
C PHE A 19 7.89 8.48 -3.37
N THR A 20 8.04 9.42 -4.31
CA THR A 20 7.41 9.31 -5.63
C THR A 20 8.00 8.15 -6.43
N THR A 21 9.31 7.94 -6.35
CA THR A 21 9.98 6.82 -7.00
C THR A 21 9.50 5.50 -6.41
N PHE A 22 9.48 5.38 -5.08
CA PHE A 22 8.97 4.18 -4.43
C PHE A 22 7.48 3.93 -4.67
N ALA A 23 6.64 4.96 -4.69
CA ALA A 23 5.22 4.82 -5.00
C ALA A 23 4.99 4.24 -6.41
N ARG A 24 5.87 4.53 -7.38
CA ARG A 24 5.82 3.89 -8.71
C ARG A 24 6.20 2.41 -8.63
N GLU A 25 7.22 2.05 -7.86
CA GLU A 25 7.56 0.63 -7.61
C GLU A 25 6.39 -0.13 -6.99
N LEU A 26 5.73 0.44 -5.99
CA LEU A 26 4.53 -0.14 -5.37
C LEU A 26 3.39 -0.32 -6.38
N ALA A 27 3.17 0.67 -7.26
CA ALA A 27 2.17 0.59 -8.30
C ALA A 27 2.48 -0.52 -9.32
N ASP A 28 3.76 -0.68 -9.72
CA ASP A 28 4.19 -1.73 -10.66
C ASP A 28 4.00 -3.13 -10.06
N VAL A 29 4.41 -3.33 -8.80
CA VAL A 29 4.24 -4.62 -8.11
C VAL A 29 2.75 -4.95 -7.92
N SER A 30 1.95 -3.98 -7.51
CA SER A 30 0.49 -4.15 -7.39
C SER A 30 -0.14 -4.50 -8.73
N ALA A 31 0.24 -3.81 -9.81
CA ALA A 31 -0.27 -4.10 -11.14
C ALA A 31 0.09 -5.53 -11.59
N ALA A 32 1.30 -6.01 -11.29
CA ALA A 32 1.69 -7.38 -11.59
C ALA A 32 0.84 -8.42 -10.84
N VAL A 33 0.46 -8.13 -9.60
CA VAL A 33 -0.42 -8.98 -8.78
C VAL A 33 -1.87 -8.95 -9.26
N ILE A 34 -2.37 -7.78 -9.67
CA ILE A 34 -3.77 -7.60 -10.10
C ILE A 34 -4.02 -8.23 -11.48
N ARG A 35 -3.08 -8.08 -12.42
CA ARG A 35 -3.25 -8.49 -13.83
C ARG A 35 -3.74 -9.92 -14.04
N PRO A 36 -3.24 -10.95 -13.34
CA PRO A 36 -3.74 -12.33 -13.47
C PRO A 36 -5.22 -12.52 -13.11
N TYR A 37 -5.79 -11.64 -12.28
CA TYR A 37 -7.20 -11.70 -11.93
C TYR A 37 -8.10 -11.01 -12.97
N PHE A 38 -7.53 -10.20 -13.86
CA PHE A 38 -8.33 -9.46 -14.83
C PHE A 38 -9.06 -10.43 -15.79
N ARG A 39 -10.40 -10.37 -15.79
CA ARG A 39 -11.29 -11.18 -16.63
C ARG A 39 -11.20 -12.70 -16.41
N THR A 40 -10.78 -13.15 -15.22
CA THR A 40 -10.62 -14.59 -14.94
C THR A 40 -11.72 -15.22 -14.07
N GLY A 41 -12.87 -14.56 -13.88
CA GLY A 41 -14.01 -15.17 -13.16
C GLY A 41 -13.73 -15.40 -11.67
N TYR A 42 -13.15 -14.41 -11.00
CA TYR A 42 -12.86 -14.45 -9.57
C TYR A 42 -14.11 -14.19 -8.71
N GLN A 43 -14.03 -14.59 -7.44
CA GLN A 43 -15.06 -14.29 -6.44
C GLN A 43 -14.91 -12.85 -5.94
N VAL A 44 -16.05 -12.19 -5.76
CA VAL A 44 -16.17 -10.88 -5.14
C VAL A 44 -16.81 -11.09 -3.77
N GLU A 45 -16.15 -10.59 -2.73
CA GLU A 45 -16.71 -10.51 -1.38
C GLU A 45 -17.32 -9.12 -1.19
N ILE A 46 -18.44 -9.04 -0.48
CA ILE A 46 -19.07 -7.76 -0.13
C ILE A 46 -18.78 -7.48 1.34
N LYS A 47 -18.12 -6.36 1.62
CA LYS A 47 -17.80 -5.90 2.98
C LYS A 47 -19.07 -5.48 3.72
N ALA A 48 -18.96 -5.26 5.03
CA ALA A 48 -20.09 -4.85 5.89
C ALA A 48 -20.72 -3.50 5.48
N ASP A 49 -19.94 -2.63 4.84
CA ASP A 49 -20.39 -1.34 4.30
C ASP A 49 -20.94 -1.44 2.85
N ALA A 50 -21.16 -2.67 2.36
CA ALA A 50 -21.60 -3.00 1.01
C ALA A 50 -20.62 -2.67 -0.13
N SER A 51 -19.37 -2.27 0.20
CA SER A 51 -18.33 -2.14 -0.82
C SER A 51 -17.83 -3.53 -1.28
N PRO A 52 -17.56 -3.73 -2.58
CA PRO A 52 -16.97 -4.96 -3.08
C PRO A 52 -15.47 -5.00 -2.82
N VAL A 53 -14.96 -6.17 -2.44
CA VAL A 53 -13.53 -6.48 -2.40
C VAL A 53 -13.26 -7.79 -3.13
N THR A 54 -12.16 -7.82 -3.87
CA THR A 54 -11.69 -8.99 -4.58
C THR A 54 -10.41 -9.53 -3.96
N ILE A 55 -10.06 -10.76 -4.34
CA ILE A 55 -8.74 -11.31 -4.00
C ILE A 55 -7.60 -10.45 -4.58
N ALA A 56 -7.82 -9.75 -5.69
CA ALA A 56 -6.81 -8.88 -6.29
C ALA A 56 -6.51 -7.67 -5.40
N ASP A 57 -7.54 -7.06 -4.81
CA ASP A 57 -7.41 -5.89 -3.92
C ASP A 57 -6.61 -6.25 -2.66
N ARG A 58 -6.99 -7.37 -2.00
CA ARG A 58 -6.29 -7.85 -0.81
C ARG A 58 -4.83 -8.19 -1.08
N ARG A 59 -4.55 -8.89 -2.19
CA ARG A 59 -3.17 -9.29 -2.54
C ARG A 59 -2.31 -8.09 -2.95
N ALA A 60 -2.91 -7.10 -3.63
CA ALA A 60 -2.21 -5.86 -3.96
C ALA A 60 -1.83 -5.08 -2.70
N GLU A 61 -2.76 -4.94 -1.74
CA GLU A 61 -2.43 -4.27 -0.47
C GLU A 61 -1.38 -5.06 0.33
N GLU A 62 -1.52 -6.38 0.44
CA GLU A 62 -0.58 -7.25 1.18
C GLU A 62 0.86 -7.06 0.69
N VAL A 63 1.11 -7.16 -0.63
CA VAL A 63 2.47 -6.99 -1.17
C VAL A 63 2.99 -5.56 -0.99
N MET A 64 2.14 -4.54 -1.12
CA MET A 64 2.57 -3.16 -0.86
C MET A 64 2.98 -2.97 0.60
N ARG A 65 2.22 -3.54 1.55
CA ARG A 65 2.53 -3.48 2.98
C ARG A 65 3.86 -4.13 3.29
N GLU A 66 4.12 -5.31 2.72
CA GLU A 66 5.40 -6.01 2.87
C GLU A 66 6.59 -5.14 2.41
N LEU A 67 6.49 -4.53 1.22
CA LEU A 67 7.56 -3.65 0.71
C LEU A 67 7.72 -2.38 1.55
N ILE A 68 6.61 -1.74 1.95
CA ILE A 68 6.66 -0.54 2.79
C ILE A 68 7.34 -0.85 4.13
N MET A 69 6.95 -1.94 4.80
CA MET A 69 7.53 -2.33 6.09
C MET A 69 9.01 -2.73 5.97
N ALA A 70 9.40 -3.34 4.85
CA ALA A 70 10.79 -3.68 4.60
C ALA A 70 11.68 -2.45 4.38
N ARG A 71 11.20 -1.44 3.62
CA ARG A 71 11.98 -0.24 3.28
C ARG A 71 11.88 0.85 4.37
N TYR A 72 10.73 0.99 5.00
CA TYR A 72 10.42 2.01 6.00
C TYR A 72 9.77 1.41 7.26
N PRO A 73 10.53 0.67 8.08
CA PRO A 73 9.99 -0.06 9.24
C PRO A 73 9.38 0.83 10.34
N ALA A 74 9.61 2.15 10.29
CA ALA A 74 9.04 3.11 11.23
C ALA A 74 7.77 3.81 10.71
N HIS A 75 7.37 3.56 9.46
CA HIS A 75 6.16 4.16 8.90
C HIS A 75 4.92 3.40 9.36
N GLY A 76 3.86 4.14 9.68
CA GLY A 76 2.53 3.58 9.83
C GLY A 76 1.87 3.35 8.46
N ILE A 77 0.94 2.41 8.40
CA ILE A 77 0.15 2.13 7.19
C ILE A 77 -1.33 2.22 7.52
N LEU A 78 -2.07 3.03 6.76
CA LEU A 78 -3.53 3.06 6.79
C LEU A 78 -4.06 2.58 5.44
N GLY A 79 -4.50 1.32 5.39
CA GLY A 79 -5.04 0.68 4.19
C GLY A 79 -6.53 0.39 4.30
N GLU A 80 -7.17 0.11 3.16
CA GLU A 80 -8.61 -0.17 3.08
C GLU A 80 -8.94 -1.60 3.50
N GLU A 81 -8.06 -2.56 3.18
CA GLU A 81 -8.33 -3.98 3.37
C GLU A 81 -7.86 -4.53 4.71
N PHE A 82 -6.74 -4.02 5.22
CA PHE A 82 -6.14 -4.49 6.49
C PHE A 82 -6.13 -3.42 7.59
N GLY A 83 -6.68 -2.24 7.35
CA GLY A 83 -6.72 -1.15 8.32
C GLY A 83 -5.33 -0.62 8.69
N SER A 84 -5.20 -0.20 9.96
CA SER A 84 -3.98 0.42 10.48
C SER A 84 -2.91 -0.59 10.91
N HIS A 85 -1.64 -0.30 10.63
CA HIS A 85 -0.45 -0.94 11.20
C HIS A 85 0.54 0.12 11.66
#